data_AF-A0AAV7YW94-F1
#
_entry.id   AF-A0AAV7YW94-F1
#
_cell.length_a   1.000
_cell.length_b   1.000
_cell.length_c   1.000
_cell.angle_alpha   90.00
_cell.angle_beta   90.00
_cell.angle_gamma   90.00
#
_symmetry.space_group_name_H-M   'P 1'
#
loop_
_entity.id
_entity.type
_entity.pdbx_description
1 polymer ?
#
loop_
_entity_poly.entity_id
_entity_poly.type
_entity_poly.pdbx_seq_one_letter_code
_entity_poly.pdbx_strand_id
1 'polypeptide(L)'
;MGTKNSKRKNKSKKSKKFKKNTTEPKITLKKASKKYFVPTYEIYPSIRWSKRRIKKLIKKKKLAPIFHPEDDPTETFSIECLICNYFFPITNMTNCCEKPLCSECYLQILPFGIPNKPSSEKCPWCRHENFSITYNESLRDKFENEITLYQEDSKQKLELEKEASKNEREEFERQRSKTIRKLLEIKKKEEEEGKYEQLKIDQEKNEERERIKQLFLEQKKNQEQTDKENIERIQQLENTPYDPNNFITQFLRNNRELDLDQNGQLLNFLLQIENQQEN
;
A
#
# COMPACT_ATOMS: atom_id res chain seq x y z
N MET A 1 89.31 9.89 57.00
CA MET A 1 89.67 9.62 55.60
C MET A 1 88.38 9.22 54.88
N GLY A 2 87.70 10.11 54.16
CA GLY A 2 88.07 10.53 52.81
C GLY A 2 86.95 10.11 51.85
N THR A 3 85.91 10.95 51.77
CA THR A 3 84.72 10.84 50.91
C THR A 3 85.03 10.67 49.43
N LYS A 4 84.26 9.86 48.68
CA LYS A 4 84.02 10.09 47.24
C LYS A 4 82.55 9.87 46.85
N ASN A 5 81.86 11.01 46.77
CA ASN A 5 80.69 11.27 45.96
C ASN A 5 80.93 10.92 44.47
N SER A 6 79.94 10.33 43.81
CA SER A 6 79.79 10.41 42.36
C SER A 6 78.39 10.89 42.02
N LYS A 7 78.28 12.22 41.94
CA LYS A 7 77.18 12.96 41.32
C LYS A 7 77.22 12.70 39.81
N ARG A 8 76.16 12.13 39.23
CA ARG A 8 75.90 12.27 37.78
C ARG A 8 74.82 13.30 37.53
N LYS A 9 75.22 14.26 36.71
CA LYS A 9 74.64 15.57 36.47
C LYS A 9 73.39 15.49 35.60
N ASN A 10 72.37 16.26 36.00
CA ASN A 10 71.33 16.76 35.14
C ASN A 10 71.93 17.42 33.88
N LYS A 11 71.50 16.99 32.70
CA LYS A 11 71.56 17.81 31.48
C LYS A 11 70.15 18.11 31.03
N SER A 12 69.74 19.33 31.34
CA SER A 12 68.64 20.04 30.71
C SER A 12 68.81 20.04 29.19
N LYS A 13 67.85 19.46 28.47
CA LYS A 13 67.64 19.73 27.05
C LYS A 13 66.31 20.46 26.89
N LYS A 14 66.47 21.74 26.56
CA LYS A 14 65.46 22.71 26.14
C LYS A 14 64.37 22.09 25.26
N SER A 15 63.14 22.25 25.74
CA SER A 15 61.95 22.64 24.97
C SER A 15 62.09 22.72 23.45
N LYS A 16 61.51 21.76 22.73
CA LYS A 16 60.93 22.01 21.41
C LYS A 16 59.41 22.06 21.58
N LYS A 17 58.88 23.28 21.68
CA LYS A 17 57.45 23.56 21.54
C LYS A 17 57.01 23.12 20.14
N PHE A 18 56.40 21.94 20.03
CA PHE A 18 55.53 21.67 18.89
C PHE A 18 54.18 22.31 19.20
N LYS A 19 53.98 23.53 18.68
CA LYS A 19 52.64 24.09 18.52
C LYS A 19 51.93 23.27 17.44
N LYS A 20 51.20 22.23 17.83
CA LYS A 20 50.11 21.72 16.99
C LYS A 20 48.88 22.56 17.33
N ASN A 21 48.67 23.58 16.50
CA ASN A 21 47.36 24.13 16.25
C ASN A 21 46.54 23.01 15.60
N THR A 22 45.77 22.29 16.39
CA THR A 22 44.64 21.51 15.89
C THR A 22 43.47 21.90 16.76
N THR A 23 42.61 22.74 16.18
CA THR A 23 41.27 23.01 16.67
C THR A 23 40.55 21.69 16.88
N GLU A 24 40.59 21.15 18.11
CA GLU A 24 39.68 20.10 18.52
C GLU A 24 38.26 20.64 18.38
N PRO A 25 37.39 20.02 17.57
CA PRO A 25 35.99 20.38 17.62
C PRO A 25 35.50 19.92 19.00
N LYS A 26 35.25 20.88 19.89
CA LYS A 26 34.39 20.63 21.06
C LYS A 26 33.02 20.21 20.52
N ILE A 27 32.83 18.90 20.32
CA ILE A 27 31.55 18.34 19.93
C ILE A 27 30.65 18.53 21.15
N THR A 28 29.89 19.62 21.12
CA THR A 28 28.85 19.88 22.09
C THR A 28 27.85 18.72 22.07
N LEU A 29 27.50 18.21 23.25
CA LEU A 29 26.46 17.20 23.58
C LEU A 29 25.06 17.44 22.96
N LYS A 30 24.91 18.42 22.07
CA LYS A 30 23.66 18.79 21.41
C LYS A 30 23.20 17.80 20.34
N LYS A 31 24.01 16.82 19.93
CA LYS A 31 23.65 15.88 18.84
C LYS A 31 23.86 14.39 19.13
N ALA A 32 24.17 13.99 20.37
CA ALA A 32 24.09 12.58 20.76
C ALA A 32 22.64 12.08 20.60
N SER A 33 22.49 11.00 19.84
CA SER A 33 21.35 10.76 18.96
C SER A 33 20.04 10.46 19.70
N LYS A 34 18.91 10.71 19.03
CA LYS A 34 17.55 10.52 19.54
C LYS A 34 17.24 9.08 20.03
N LYS A 35 18.10 8.08 19.78
CA LYS A 35 17.91 6.63 19.99
C LYS A 35 18.31 6.17 21.41
N TYR A 36 19.41 6.67 21.99
CA TYR A 36 19.91 6.35 23.38
C TYR A 36 19.08 6.91 24.53
N PHE A 37 17.94 7.48 24.19
CA PHE A 37 16.99 8.07 25.12
C PHE A 37 15.60 7.47 24.98
N VAL A 38 15.49 6.41 24.19
CA VAL A 38 14.24 5.72 23.90
C VAL A 38 14.44 4.28 24.37
N PRO A 39 13.49 3.74 25.16
CA PRO A 39 13.48 2.32 25.52
C PRO A 39 13.65 1.45 24.28
N THR A 40 14.38 0.35 24.42
CA THR A 40 14.63 -0.58 23.31
C THR A 40 13.37 -1.39 22.96
N TYR A 41 12.39 -1.44 23.86
CA TYR A 41 11.14 -2.22 23.78
C TYR A 41 11.34 -3.74 23.70
N GLU A 42 12.57 -4.22 23.53
CA GLU A 42 12.91 -5.64 23.45
C GLU A 42 12.86 -6.33 24.83
N ILE A 43 13.25 -5.62 25.90
CA ILE A 43 13.18 -6.15 27.27
C ILE A 43 11.76 -6.05 27.84
N TYR A 44 11.05 -4.96 27.51
CA TYR A 44 9.71 -4.70 28.03
C TYR A 44 8.79 -4.11 26.95
N PRO A 45 7.58 -4.67 26.74
CA PRO A 45 6.65 -4.20 25.70
C PRO A 45 6.20 -2.74 25.86
N SER A 46 6.20 -2.21 27.09
CA SER A 46 5.80 -0.83 27.35
C SER A 46 6.50 -0.23 28.56
N ILE A 47 6.72 1.08 28.51
CA ILE A 47 7.25 1.90 29.62
C ILE A 47 6.29 3.06 29.86
N ARG A 48 5.84 3.22 31.11
CA ARG A 48 4.89 4.28 31.53
C ARG A 48 5.51 5.69 31.52
N TRP A 49 6.83 5.78 31.49
CA TRP A 49 7.55 7.05 31.48
C TRP A 49 7.55 7.70 30.10
N SER A 50 7.26 8.99 30.04
CA SER A 50 7.37 9.73 28.78
C SER A 50 8.81 9.82 28.30
N LYS A 51 9.03 9.62 26.98
CA LYS A 51 10.35 9.75 26.33
C LYS A 51 11.03 11.09 26.63
N ARG A 52 10.24 12.18 26.74
CA ARG A 52 10.76 13.52 27.10
C ARG A 52 11.35 13.56 28.50
N ARG A 53 10.77 12.83 29.46
CA ARG A 53 11.23 12.81 30.84
C ARG A 53 12.47 11.96 31.02
N ILE A 54 12.50 10.78 30.41
CA ILE A 54 13.69 9.91 30.34
C ILE A 54 14.87 10.70 29.76
N LYS A 55 14.64 11.39 28.62
CA LYS A 55 15.60 12.33 28.02
C LYS A 55 16.17 13.35 29.01
N LYS A 56 15.30 13.98 29.80
CA LYS A 56 15.72 14.97 30.80
C LYS A 56 16.55 14.34 31.92
N LEU A 57 16.20 13.14 32.38
CA LEU A 57 16.96 12.45 33.44
C LEU A 57 18.37 12.07 32.98
N ILE A 58 18.49 11.48 31.79
CA ILE A 58 19.78 11.11 31.21
C ILE A 58 20.64 12.36 30.96
N LYS A 59 20.05 13.43 30.38
CA LYS A 59 20.76 14.70 30.19
C LYS A 59 21.22 15.35 31.49
N LYS A 60 20.43 15.21 32.56
CA LYS A 60 20.78 15.66 33.91
C LYS A 60 21.67 14.68 34.68
N LYS A 61 22.12 13.60 34.02
CA LYS A 61 22.97 12.55 34.60
C LYS A 61 22.37 11.90 35.86
N LYS A 62 21.04 11.93 35.99
CA LYS A 62 20.30 11.24 37.06
C LYS A 62 19.92 9.80 36.70
N LEU A 63 20.26 9.37 35.48
CA LEU A 63 19.96 8.07 34.91
C LEU A 63 21.01 7.75 33.85
N ALA A 64 21.51 6.52 33.80
CA ALA A 64 22.42 6.06 32.76
C ALA A 64 21.74 6.09 31.38
N PRO A 65 22.49 6.28 30.28
CA PRO A 65 21.96 6.12 28.93
C PRO A 65 21.29 4.75 28.75
N ILE A 66 20.29 4.67 27.87
CA ILE A 66 19.66 3.40 27.52
C ILE A 66 20.47 2.80 26.36
N PHE A 67 21.03 1.62 26.60
CA PHE A 67 21.76 0.81 25.62
C PHE A 67 20.91 -0.40 25.25
N HIS A 68 21.13 -0.94 24.05
CA HIS A 68 20.60 -2.25 23.69
C HIS A 68 21.21 -3.32 24.62
N PRO A 69 20.44 -4.29 25.08
CA PRO A 69 20.97 -5.42 25.84
C PRO A 69 21.85 -6.31 24.97
N GLU A 70 22.89 -6.89 25.56
CA GLU A 70 23.64 -8.01 24.96
C GLU A 70 23.46 -9.26 25.85
N ASP A 71 23.25 -10.42 25.22
CA ASP A 71 23.05 -11.70 25.92
C ASP A 71 24.34 -12.20 26.59
N ASP A 72 25.49 -11.97 25.96
CA ASP A 72 26.80 -12.46 26.40
C ASP A 72 27.75 -11.31 26.79
N PRO A 73 28.66 -11.52 27.77
CA PRO A 73 29.62 -10.51 28.17
C PRO A 73 30.65 -10.27 27.06
N THR A 74 30.93 -9.00 26.79
CA THR A 74 31.99 -8.57 25.87
C THR A 74 32.95 -7.59 26.55
N GLU A 75 34.04 -7.22 25.87
CA GLU A 75 34.99 -6.22 26.39
C GLU A 75 34.30 -4.88 26.72
N THR A 76 33.31 -4.51 25.90
CA THR A 76 32.55 -3.27 26.08
C THR A 76 31.27 -3.46 26.91
N PHE A 77 30.59 -4.61 26.81
CA PHE A 77 29.38 -4.94 27.58
C PHE A 77 29.73 -5.95 28.66
N SER A 78 30.28 -5.48 29.77
CA SER A 78 30.79 -6.33 30.85
C SER A 78 29.99 -6.25 32.15
N ILE A 79 29.04 -5.31 32.26
CA ILE A 79 28.26 -5.10 33.48
C ILE A 79 26.89 -5.76 33.34
N GLU A 80 26.69 -6.84 34.08
CA GLU A 80 25.41 -7.56 34.15
C GLU A 80 24.37 -6.78 34.95
N CYS A 81 23.15 -6.67 34.43
CA CYS A 81 22.00 -6.15 35.17
C CYS A 81 21.32 -7.26 35.98
N LEU A 82 21.23 -7.13 37.30
CA LEU A 82 20.70 -8.19 38.17
C LEU A 82 19.16 -8.36 38.17
N ILE A 83 18.47 -7.85 37.14
CA ILE A 83 17.02 -8.02 36.95
C ILE A 83 16.74 -8.73 35.64
N CYS A 84 17.39 -8.29 34.56
CA CYS A 84 17.18 -8.84 33.23
C CYS A 84 18.32 -9.73 32.75
N ASN A 85 19.40 -9.87 33.53
CA ASN A 85 20.59 -10.70 33.28
C ASN A 85 21.34 -10.39 31.96
N TYR A 86 21.01 -9.28 31.31
CA TYR A 86 21.73 -8.77 30.15
C TYR A 86 22.96 -7.94 30.54
N PHE A 87 23.92 -7.87 29.62
CA PHE A 87 25.14 -7.10 29.76
C PHE A 87 25.01 -5.71 29.16
N PHE A 88 25.66 -4.74 29.79
CA PHE A 88 25.65 -3.33 29.38
C PHE A 88 27.04 -2.71 29.60
N PRO A 89 27.38 -1.66 28.83
CA PRO A 89 28.66 -0.95 29.03
C PRO A 89 28.64 -0.11 30.29
N ILE A 90 27.49 0.49 30.61
CA ILE A 90 27.29 1.24 31.86
C ILE A 90 25.87 1.00 32.36
N THR A 91 25.74 0.80 33.67
CA THR A 91 24.47 0.69 34.38
C THR A 91 24.34 1.76 35.46
N ASN A 92 23.17 1.84 36.08
CA ASN A 92 22.97 2.58 37.32
C ASN A 92 23.38 1.69 38.49
N MET A 93 23.80 2.29 39.60
CA MET A 93 24.07 1.56 40.84
C MET A 93 23.00 1.87 41.87
N THR A 94 22.49 0.87 42.58
CA THR A 94 21.61 1.12 43.73
C THR A 94 22.38 1.80 44.86
N ASN A 95 21.74 2.76 45.54
CA ASN A 95 22.40 3.48 46.63
C ASN A 95 22.55 2.66 47.91
N CYS A 96 21.69 1.65 48.10
CA CYS A 96 21.62 0.89 49.35
C CYS A 96 22.50 -0.36 49.39
N CYS A 97 22.76 -0.99 48.24
CA CYS A 97 23.52 -2.24 48.17
C CYS A 97 24.45 -2.32 46.97
N GLU A 98 24.65 -1.21 46.25
CA GLU A 98 25.60 -1.07 45.15
C GLU A 98 25.47 -2.18 44.10
N LYS A 99 24.22 -2.52 43.76
CA LYS A 99 23.92 -3.50 42.72
C LYS A 99 23.70 -2.81 41.37
N PRO A 100 24.24 -3.36 40.27
CA PRO A 100 24.07 -2.82 38.92
C PRO A 100 22.64 -3.03 38.40
N LEU A 101 22.10 -1.98 37.77
CA LEU A 101 20.73 -1.92 37.28
C LEU A 101 20.64 -1.10 35.99
N CYS A 102 20.20 -1.73 34.90
CA CYS A 102 19.98 -1.03 33.64
C CYS A 102 18.84 0.00 33.77
N SER A 103 18.88 1.04 32.93
CA SER A 103 17.91 2.13 32.99
C SER A 103 16.48 1.69 32.68
N GLU A 104 16.29 0.66 31.84
CA GLU A 104 14.95 0.15 31.52
C GLU A 104 14.34 -0.58 32.71
N CYS A 105 15.09 -1.47 33.37
CA CYS A 105 14.64 -2.16 34.58
C CYS A 105 14.34 -1.17 35.73
N TYR A 106 15.17 -0.14 35.91
CA TYR A 106 14.90 0.92 36.90
C TYR A 106 13.57 1.64 36.63
N LEU A 107 13.28 1.98 35.36
CA LEU A 107 12.05 2.65 34.98
C LEU A 107 10.81 1.76 35.14
N GLN A 108 10.96 0.44 35.13
CA GLN A 108 9.87 -0.50 35.45
C GLN A 108 9.60 -0.57 36.94
N ILE A 109 10.64 -0.59 37.79
CA ILE A 109 10.49 -0.64 39.25
C ILE A 109 9.84 0.63 39.81
N LEU A 110 10.08 1.79 39.18
CA LEU A 110 9.46 3.06 39.59
C LEU A 110 8.37 3.48 38.59
N PRO A 111 7.20 2.81 38.56
CA PRO A 111 6.20 3.04 37.51
C PRO A 111 5.60 4.45 37.52
N PHE A 112 5.77 5.22 38.60
CA PHE A 112 5.27 6.60 38.72
C PHE A 112 6.24 7.51 39.49
N GLY A 113 7.36 7.88 38.88
CA GLY A 113 8.15 8.97 39.44
C GLY A 113 7.29 10.24 39.42
N ILE A 114 7.01 10.85 40.57
CA ILE A 114 6.80 12.31 40.67
C ILE A 114 8.17 12.83 41.10
N PRO A 115 8.74 13.89 40.47
CA PRO A 115 9.96 14.46 41.00
C PRO A 115 9.68 14.94 42.43
N ASN A 116 10.50 14.50 43.40
CA ASN A 116 10.51 14.89 44.83
C ASN A 116 9.69 14.04 45.81
N LYS A 117 9.14 12.88 45.43
CA LYS A 117 8.65 11.90 46.43
C LYS A 117 9.70 10.80 46.61
N PRO A 118 10.11 10.44 47.84
CA PRO A 118 10.86 9.21 48.06
C PRO A 118 10.05 8.06 47.46
N SER A 119 10.70 7.16 46.72
CA SER A 119 9.98 5.99 46.24
C SER A 119 9.49 5.22 47.47
N SER A 120 8.20 4.92 47.53
CA SER A 120 7.65 3.97 48.50
C SER A 120 8.13 2.54 48.24
N GLU A 121 8.88 2.34 47.15
CA GLU A 121 9.40 1.06 46.73
C GLU A 121 10.62 0.67 47.54
N LYS A 122 10.63 -0.59 47.95
CA LYS A 122 11.78 -1.21 48.59
C LYS A 122 12.75 -1.69 47.52
N CYS A 123 14.04 -1.66 47.84
CA CYS A 123 15.05 -2.24 46.98
C CYS A 123 14.74 -3.73 46.70
N PRO A 124 14.70 -4.18 45.43
CA PRO A 124 14.34 -5.56 45.11
C PRO A 124 15.38 -6.58 45.60
N TRP A 125 16.60 -6.13 45.93
CA TRP A 125 17.68 -7.00 46.41
C TRP A 125 17.78 -7.04 47.94
N CYS A 126 17.93 -5.88 48.59
CA CYS A 126 18.19 -5.82 50.04
C CYS A 126 16.98 -5.34 50.88
N ARG A 127 15.84 -5.05 50.23
CA ARG A 127 14.59 -4.57 50.85
C ARG A 127 14.70 -3.23 51.61
N HIS A 128 15.80 -2.50 51.45
CA HIS A 128 15.96 -1.16 52.00
C HIS A 128 14.86 -0.22 51.49
N GLU A 129 14.33 0.62 52.38
CA GLU A 129 13.32 1.63 52.04
C GLU A 129 13.94 2.76 51.21
N ASN A 130 13.11 3.60 50.58
CA ASN A 130 13.57 4.74 49.77
C ASN A 130 14.51 4.31 48.62
N PHE A 131 14.08 3.33 47.83
CA PHE A 131 14.85 2.82 46.70
C PHE A 131 15.27 3.94 45.73
N SER A 132 16.58 4.11 45.57
CA SER A 132 17.19 5.12 44.71
C SER A 132 18.46 4.59 44.05
N ILE A 133 18.84 5.25 42.96
CA ILE A 133 20.00 4.91 42.16
C ILE A 133 20.94 6.11 42.02
N THR A 134 22.19 5.82 41.71
CA THR A 134 23.18 6.81 41.27
C THR A 134 23.78 6.33 39.94
N TYR A 135 23.92 7.26 39.00
CA TYR A 135 24.68 7.04 37.77
C TYR A 135 26.09 7.59 37.99
N ASN A 136 27.10 6.71 37.96
CA ASN A 136 28.48 7.11 38.17
C ASN A 136 29.06 7.73 36.89
N GLU A 137 29.19 9.06 36.90
CA GLU A 137 29.69 9.83 35.76
C GLU A 137 31.15 9.51 35.42
N SER A 138 31.97 9.07 36.37
CA SER A 138 33.40 8.80 36.13
C SER A 138 33.64 7.60 35.20
N LEU A 139 32.64 6.73 35.04
CA LEU A 139 32.68 5.63 34.09
C LEU A 139 32.32 6.10 32.68
N ARG A 140 31.62 7.24 32.54
CA ARG A 140 31.23 7.78 31.23
C ARG A 140 32.42 8.12 30.36
N ASP A 141 33.41 8.83 30.91
CA ASP A 141 34.57 9.31 30.14
C ASP A 141 35.45 8.15 29.65
N LYS A 142 35.47 7.04 30.40
CA LYS A 142 36.18 5.80 30.00
C LYS A 142 35.53 5.14 28.79
N PHE A 143 34.20 5.12 28.75
CA PHE A 143 33.44 4.48 27.68
C PHE A 143 32.92 5.46 26.62
N GLU A 144 33.30 6.74 26.66
CA GLU A 144 32.70 7.76 25.78
C GLU A 144 33.00 7.48 24.30
N ASN A 145 34.19 6.95 24.01
CA ASN A 145 34.59 6.54 22.67
C ASN A 145 33.80 5.31 22.19
N GLU A 146 33.68 4.26 23.01
CA GLU A 146 32.93 3.05 22.63
C GLU A 146 31.44 3.33 22.53
N ILE A 147 30.91 4.16 23.44
CA ILE A 147 29.55 4.68 23.35
C ILE A 147 29.37 5.37 22.01
N THR A 148 30.28 6.28 21.63
CA THR A 148 30.23 7.05 20.37
C THR A 148 30.27 6.14 19.14
N LEU A 149 31.19 5.19 19.09
CA LEU A 149 31.30 4.20 18.01
C LEU A 149 29.99 3.42 17.85
N TYR A 150 29.44 2.93 18.96
CA TYR A 150 28.14 2.26 18.98
C TYR A 150 27.00 3.18 18.51
N GLN A 151 27.06 4.50 18.77
CA GLN A 151 26.11 5.49 18.24
C GLN A 151 26.16 5.64 16.74
N GLU A 152 27.37 5.60 16.17
CA GLU A 152 27.59 5.76 14.74
C GLU A 152 27.11 4.52 13.99
N ASP A 153 27.48 3.32 14.45
CA ASP A 153 27.04 2.05 13.86
C ASP A 153 25.52 1.89 13.90
N SER A 154 24.89 2.17 15.05
CA SER A 154 23.42 2.09 15.17
C SER A 154 22.70 3.13 14.30
N LYS A 155 23.34 4.29 14.06
CA LYS A 155 22.81 5.32 13.17
C LYS A 155 22.94 4.89 11.71
N GLN A 156 24.08 4.35 11.29
CA GLN A 156 24.29 3.84 9.94
C GLN A 156 23.30 2.72 9.62
N LYS A 157 23.13 1.75 10.52
CA LYS A 157 22.14 0.66 10.33
C LYS A 157 20.72 1.20 10.10
N LEU A 158 20.29 2.19 10.89
CA LEU A 158 18.97 2.81 10.75
C LEU A 158 18.82 3.61 9.44
N GLU A 159 19.90 4.22 8.97
CA GLU A 159 19.89 4.99 7.72
C GLU A 159 19.80 4.05 6.52
N LEU A 160 20.56 2.95 6.53
CA LEU A 160 20.46 1.87 5.53
C LEU A 160 19.06 1.25 5.47
N GLU A 161 18.44 0.98 6.62
CA GLU A 161 17.08 0.43 6.69
C GLU A 161 16.04 1.37 6.08
N LYS A 162 16.17 2.68 6.33
CA LYS A 162 15.29 3.69 5.73
C LYS A 162 15.50 3.83 4.23
N GLU A 163 16.74 3.79 3.77
CA GLU A 163 17.08 3.82 2.36
C GLU A 163 16.48 2.60 1.64
N ALA A 164 16.63 1.41 2.22
CA ALA A 164 16.04 0.18 1.70
C ALA A 164 14.51 0.27 1.60
N SER A 165 13.84 0.69 2.68
CA SER A 165 12.38 0.87 2.67
C SER A 165 11.90 1.92 1.67
N LYS A 166 12.69 2.99 1.45
CA LYS A 166 12.40 4.00 0.44
C LYS A 166 12.56 3.45 -0.97
N ASN A 167 13.64 2.72 -1.24
CA ASN A 167 13.91 2.11 -2.54
C ASN A 167 12.84 1.08 -2.92
N GLU A 168 12.41 0.25 -1.97
CA GLU A 168 11.29 -0.70 -2.17
C GLU A 168 9.99 0.01 -2.56
N ARG A 169 9.67 1.14 -1.91
CA ARG A 169 8.49 1.96 -2.25
C ARG A 169 8.59 2.54 -3.65
N GLU A 170 9.74 3.12 -3.98
CA GLU A 170 9.99 3.68 -5.32
C GLU A 170 9.92 2.60 -6.41
N GLU A 171 10.42 1.39 -6.13
CA GLU A 171 10.34 0.26 -7.06
C GLU A 171 8.90 -0.21 -7.25
N PHE A 172 8.13 -0.34 -6.17
CA PHE A 172 6.70 -0.67 -6.25
C PHE A 172 5.92 0.37 -7.07
N GLU A 173 6.17 1.66 -6.87
CA GLU A 173 5.55 2.73 -7.65
C GLU A 173 5.92 2.68 -9.15
N ARG A 174 7.18 2.34 -9.46
CA ARG A 174 7.63 2.12 -10.85
C ARG A 174 6.90 0.94 -11.48
N GLN A 175 6.79 -0.18 -10.77
CA GLN A 175 6.06 -1.36 -11.25
C GLN A 175 4.58 -1.06 -11.48
N ARG A 176 3.92 -0.40 -10.51
CA ARG A 176 2.53 0.05 -10.63
C ARG A 176 2.32 0.96 -11.83
N SER A 177 3.21 1.93 -12.05
CA SER A 177 3.15 2.84 -13.19
C SER A 177 3.24 2.10 -14.54
N LYS A 178 4.13 1.09 -14.66
CA LYS A 178 4.23 0.25 -15.86
C LYS A 178 2.94 -0.52 -16.11
N THR A 179 2.36 -1.13 -15.07
CA THR A 179 1.10 -1.87 -15.18
C THR A 179 -0.06 -0.98 -15.62
N ILE A 180 -0.20 0.20 -15.01
CA ILE A 180 -1.24 1.17 -15.39
C ILE A 180 -1.11 1.56 -16.86
N ARG A 181 0.12 1.84 -17.33
CA ARG A 181 0.36 2.19 -18.74
C ARG A 181 -0.09 1.07 -19.69
N LYS A 182 0.23 -0.19 -19.37
CA LYS A 182 -0.20 -1.36 -20.16
C LYS A 182 -1.72 -1.51 -20.19
N LEU A 183 -2.40 -1.30 -19.07
CA LEU A 183 -3.87 -1.36 -19.02
C LEU A 183 -4.54 -0.26 -19.84
N LEU A 184 -3.97 0.95 -19.83
CA LEU A 184 -4.47 2.05 -20.66
C LEU A 184 -4.32 1.76 -22.16
N GLU A 185 -3.24 1.08 -22.54
CA GLU A 185 -3.01 0.67 -23.93
C GLU A 185 -3.99 -0.41 -24.38
N ILE A 186 -4.33 -1.36 -23.50
CA ILE A 186 -5.36 -2.38 -23.77
C ILE A 186 -6.73 -1.71 -23.95
N LYS A 187 -7.14 -0.82 -23.03
CA LYS A 187 -8.43 -0.12 -23.14
C LYS A 187 -8.57 0.66 -24.43
N LYS A 188 -7.51 1.31 -24.91
CA LYS A 188 -7.53 2.02 -26.19
C LYS A 188 -7.79 1.09 -27.37
N LYS A 189 -7.17 -0.10 -27.36
CA LYS A 189 -7.41 -1.11 -28.41
C LYS A 189 -8.85 -1.62 -28.38
N GLU A 190 -9.39 -1.92 -27.20
CA GLU A 190 -10.78 -2.33 -27.03
C GLU A 190 -11.77 -1.25 -27.52
N GLU A 191 -11.48 0.03 -27.27
CA GLU A 191 -12.28 1.15 -27.79
C GLU A 191 -12.20 1.28 -29.32
N GLU A 192 -11.04 1.05 -29.93
CA GLU A 192 -10.86 1.07 -31.38
C GLU A 192 -11.56 -0.11 -32.06
N GLU A 193 -11.43 -1.32 -31.50
CA GLU A 193 -12.11 -2.53 -31.96
C GLU A 193 -13.63 -2.36 -31.88
N GLY A 194 -14.14 -1.80 -30.77
CA GLY A 194 -15.57 -1.51 -30.62
C GLY A 194 -16.10 -0.51 -31.66
N LYS A 195 -15.32 0.51 -32.03
CA LYS A 195 -15.68 1.46 -33.10
C LYS A 195 -15.72 0.79 -34.47
N TYR A 196 -14.75 -0.08 -34.75
CA TYR A 196 -14.70 -0.82 -36.01
C TYR A 196 -15.90 -1.76 -36.16
N GLU A 197 -16.24 -2.49 -35.10
CA GLU A 197 -17.39 -3.40 -35.11
C GLU A 197 -18.70 -2.62 -35.30
N GLN A 198 -18.85 -1.48 -34.63
CA GLN A 198 -20.02 -0.61 -34.81
C GLN A 198 -20.14 -0.10 -36.25
N LEU A 199 -19.02 0.32 -36.87
CA LEU A 199 -19.00 0.76 -38.26
C LEU A 199 -19.46 -0.35 -39.22
N LYS A 200 -19.05 -1.59 -38.97
CA LYS A 200 -19.45 -2.75 -39.77
C LYS A 200 -20.96 -3.02 -39.67
N ILE A 201 -21.51 -2.98 -38.45
CA ILE A 201 -22.96 -3.11 -38.21
C ILE A 201 -23.74 -2.02 -38.95
N ASP A 202 -23.24 -0.78 -38.93
CA ASP A 202 -23.92 0.34 -39.58
C ASP A 202 -23.88 0.22 -41.12
N GLN A 203 -22.80 -0.32 -41.69
CA GLN A 203 -22.70 -0.64 -43.11
C GLN A 203 -23.72 -1.71 -43.52
N GLU A 204 -23.78 -2.83 -42.80
CA GLU A 204 -24.74 -3.92 -43.07
C GLU A 204 -26.20 -3.42 -42.99
N LYS A 205 -26.52 -2.61 -41.98
CA LYS A 205 -27.85 -1.99 -41.86
C LYS A 205 -28.18 -1.07 -43.03
N ASN A 206 -27.19 -0.35 -43.56
CA ASN A 206 -27.40 0.54 -44.70
C ASN A 206 -27.64 -0.25 -45.99
N GLU A 207 -26.86 -1.31 -46.22
CA GLU A 207 -27.08 -2.22 -47.36
C GLU A 207 -28.46 -2.86 -47.32
N GLU A 208 -28.91 -3.30 -46.14
CA GLU A 208 -30.24 -3.88 -45.96
C GLU A 208 -31.35 -2.85 -46.23
N ARG A 209 -31.19 -1.59 -45.78
CA ARG A 209 -32.12 -0.51 -46.12
C ARG A 209 -32.22 -0.28 -47.62
N GLU A 210 -31.10 -0.34 -48.35
CA GLU A 210 -31.10 -0.19 -49.80
C GLU A 210 -31.77 -1.39 -50.49
N ARG A 211 -31.55 -2.63 -50.01
CA ARG A 211 -32.27 -3.82 -50.51
C ARG A 211 -33.78 -3.68 -50.34
N ILE A 212 -34.24 -3.27 -49.16
CA ILE A 212 -35.66 -3.05 -48.89
C ILE A 212 -36.24 -1.98 -49.82
N LYS A 213 -35.53 -0.87 -50.05
CA LYS A 213 -35.97 0.16 -51.01
C LYS A 213 -36.13 -0.39 -52.43
N GLN A 214 -35.19 -1.22 -52.89
CA GLN A 214 -35.27 -1.83 -54.22
C GLN A 214 -36.49 -2.76 -54.34
N LEU A 215 -36.75 -3.58 -53.31
CA LEU A 215 -37.93 -4.45 -53.27
C LEU A 215 -39.23 -3.64 -53.34
N PHE A 216 -39.34 -2.53 -52.61
CA PHE A 216 -40.51 -1.64 -52.71
C PHE A 216 -40.69 -1.04 -54.10
N LEU A 217 -39.60 -0.63 -54.75
CA LEU A 217 -39.63 -0.11 -56.12
C LEU A 217 -40.08 -1.17 -57.13
N GLU A 218 -39.61 -2.41 -56.98
CA GLU A 218 -39.99 -3.53 -57.83
C GLU A 218 -41.45 -3.93 -57.64
N GLN A 219 -41.93 -4.02 -56.39
CA GLN A 219 -43.35 -4.24 -56.09
C GLN A 219 -44.23 -3.17 -56.72
N LYS A 220 -43.83 -1.89 -56.63
CA LYS A 220 -44.57 -0.80 -57.25
C LYS A 220 -44.66 -0.95 -58.77
N LYS A 221 -43.56 -1.32 -59.44
CA LYS A 221 -43.55 -1.57 -60.89
C LYS A 221 -44.46 -2.75 -61.26
N ASN A 222 -44.39 -3.84 -60.50
CA ASN A 222 -45.23 -5.01 -60.72
C ASN A 222 -46.72 -4.66 -60.52
N GLN A 223 -47.05 -3.85 -59.52
CA GLN A 223 -48.40 -3.35 -59.28
C GLN A 223 -48.88 -2.51 -60.47
N GLU A 224 -48.09 -1.53 -60.92
CA GLU A 224 -48.40 -0.68 -62.08
C GLU A 224 -48.60 -1.50 -63.37
N GLN A 225 -47.81 -2.56 -63.56
CA GLN A 225 -47.96 -3.49 -64.68
C GLN A 225 -49.26 -4.29 -64.59
N THR A 226 -49.57 -4.83 -63.40
CA THR A 226 -50.81 -5.56 -63.13
C THR A 226 -52.03 -4.68 -63.37
N ASP A 227 -51.98 -3.42 -62.93
CA ASP A 227 -53.04 -2.45 -63.11
C ASP A 227 -53.26 -2.14 -64.61
N LYS A 228 -52.19 -2.01 -65.40
CA LYS A 228 -52.29 -1.86 -66.86
C LYS A 228 -52.95 -3.06 -67.54
N GLU A 229 -52.52 -4.27 -67.21
CA GLU A 229 -53.09 -5.51 -67.75
C GLU A 229 -54.58 -5.65 -67.40
N ASN A 230 -54.96 -5.26 -66.18
CA ASN A 230 -56.35 -5.23 -65.76
C ASN A 230 -57.17 -4.19 -66.54
N ILE A 231 -56.64 -2.99 -66.78
CA ILE A 231 -57.29 -1.97 -67.62
C ILE A 231 -57.50 -2.48 -69.06
N GLU A 232 -56.49 -3.10 -69.66
CA GLU A 232 -56.61 -3.69 -71.01
C GLU A 232 -57.68 -4.79 -71.06
N ARG A 233 -57.73 -5.66 -70.05
CA ARG A 233 -58.79 -6.68 -69.94
C ARG A 233 -60.19 -6.07 -69.87
N ILE A 234 -60.38 -5.02 -69.07
CA ILE A 234 -61.66 -4.33 -68.96
C ILE A 234 -62.06 -3.72 -70.31
N GLN A 235 -61.14 -3.05 -71.00
CA GLN A 235 -61.40 -2.49 -72.34
C GLN A 235 -61.75 -3.56 -73.38
N GLN A 236 -61.13 -4.74 -73.31
CA GLN A 236 -61.48 -5.86 -74.19
C GLN A 236 -62.91 -6.36 -73.93
N LEU A 237 -63.30 -6.49 -72.66
CA LEU A 237 -64.67 -6.88 -72.27
C LEU A 237 -65.72 -5.88 -72.77
N GLU A 238 -65.46 -4.58 -72.65
CA GLU A 238 -66.37 -3.53 -73.14
C GLU A 238 -66.59 -3.55 -74.66
N ASN A 239 -65.62 -4.04 -75.43
CA ASN A 239 -65.69 -4.13 -76.90
C ASN A 239 -66.25 -5.48 -77.40
N THR A 240 -66.54 -6.44 -76.51
CA THR A 240 -67.19 -7.69 -76.91
C THR A 240 -68.71 -7.51 -77.01
N PRO A 241 -69.36 -7.99 -78.09
CA PRO A 241 -70.82 -7.92 -78.22
C PRO A 241 -71.48 -8.70 -77.07
N TYR A 242 -72.38 -8.04 -76.34
CA TYR A 242 -73.10 -8.66 -75.25
C TYR A 242 -73.97 -9.82 -75.77
N ASP A 243 -73.52 -11.06 -75.53
CA ASP A 243 -74.27 -12.29 -75.80
C ASP A 243 -74.77 -12.90 -74.46
N PRO A 244 -76.09 -12.85 -74.18
CA PRO A 244 -76.67 -13.34 -72.94
C PRO A 244 -76.39 -14.83 -72.67
N ASN A 245 -76.18 -15.64 -73.71
CA ASN A 245 -75.95 -17.09 -73.56
C ASN A 245 -74.52 -17.41 -73.10
N ASN A 246 -73.55 -16.55 -73.40
CA ASN A 246 -72.15 -16.74 -72.99
C ASN A 246 -71.94 -16.45 -71.50
N PHE A 247 -72.64 -15.45 -70.95
CA PHE A 247 -72.55 -15.07 -69.53
C PHE A 247 -73.04 -16.18 -68.59
N ILE A 248 -74.16 -16.82 -68.92
CA ILE A 248 -74.70 -17.96 -68.16
C ILE A 248 -73.72 -19.14 -68.18
N THR A 249 -73.07 -19.39 -69.31
CA THR A 249 -72.14 -20.51 -69.47
C THR A 249 -70.81 -20.29 -68.73
N GLN A 250 -70.28 -19.06 -68.71
CA GLN A 250 -69.09 -18.69 -67.92
C GLN A 250 -69.36 -18.65 -66.42
N PHE A 251 -70.51 -18.12 -65.99
CA PHE A 251 -70.89 -18.12 -64.57
C PHE A 251 -71.04 -19.54 -64.02
N LEU A 252 -71.63 -20.46 -64.78
CA LEU A 252 -71.75 -21.87 -64.41
C LEU A 252 -70.40 -22.62 -64.43
N ARG A 253 -69.40 -22.17 -65.21
CA ARG A 253 -68.04 -22.73 -65.24
C ARG A 253 -67.20 -22.27 -64.05
N ASN A 254 -67.17 -20.96 -63.79
CA ASN A 254 -66.37 -20.39 -62.70
C ASN A 254 -66.89 -20.80 -61.31
N ASN A 255 -68.19 -21.08 -61.18
CA ASN A 255 -68.76 -21.61 -59.94
C ASN A 255 -68.68 -23.15 -59.82
N ARG A 256 -68.18 -23.86 -60.84
CA ARG A 256 -67.89 -25.31 -60.76
C ARG A 256 -66.47 -25.61 -60.26
N GLU A 257 -65.58 -24.63 -60.22
CA GLU A 257 -64.17 -24.77 -59.78
C GLU A 257 -63.89 -24.13 -58.41
N LEU A 258 -64.94 -23.73 -57.66
CA LEU A 258 -64.79 -23.47 -56.22
C LEU A 258 -64.70 -24.82 -55.49
N ASP A 259 -63.49 -25.38 -55.51
CA ASP A 259 -63.12 -26.49 -54.63
C ASP A 259 -63.42 -26.09 -53.17
N LEU A 260 -64.17 -26.96 -52.50
CA LEU A 260 -64.63 -26.83 -51.11
C LEU A 260 -63.49 -26.74 -50.07
N ASP A 261 -62.22 -26.83 -50.48
CA ASP A 261 -61.06 -26.92 -49.59
C ASP A 261 -60.54 -25.57 -49.05
N GLN A 262 -60.65 -24.47 -49.82
CA GLN A 262 -60.09 -23.18 -49.35
C GLN A 262 -60.97 -22.48 -48.30
N ASN A 263 -62.29 -22.67 -48.38
CA ASN A 263 -63.21 -22.14 -47.35
C ASN A 263 -63.12 -22.92 -46.03
N GLY A 264 -62.72 -24.20 -46.06
CA GLY A 264 -62.48 -25.00 -44.86
C GLY A 264 -61.23 -24.56 -44.06
N GLN A 265 -60.19 -24.06 -44.74
CA GLN A 265 -58.98 -23.56 -44.09
C GLN A 265 -59.20 -22.17 -43.45
N LEU A 266 -59.97 -21.30 -44.10
CA LEU A 266 -60.34 -19.99 -43.55
C LEU A 266 -61.28 -20.11 -42.33
N LEU A 267 -62.20 -21.07 -42.35
CA LEU A 267 -63.07 -21.35 -41.20
C LEU A 267 -62.29 -21.93 -40.00
N ASN A 268 -61.31 -22.81 -40.26
CA ASN A 268 -60.41 -23.33 -39.21
C ASN A 268 -59.48 -22.27 -38.62
N PHE A 269 -58.99 -21.34 -39.44
CA PHE A 269 -58.15 -20.24 -38.97
C PHE A 269 -58.94 -19.24 -38.10
N LEU A 270 -60.19 -18.95 -38.46
CA LEU A 270 -61.07 -18.10 -37.66
C LEU A 270 -61.50 -18.76 -36.34
N LEU A 271 -61.76 -20.08 -36.34
CA LEU A 271 -62.02 -20.87 -35.13
C LEU A 271 -60.81 -20.98 -34.18
N GLN A 272 -59.58 -20.91 -34.72
CA GLN A 272 -58.36 -20.86 -33.89
C GLN A 272 -58.14 -19.49 -33.24
N ILE A 273 -58.56 -18.40 -33.88
CA ILE A 273 -58.44 -17.04 -33.34
C ILE A 273 -59.44 -16.79 -32.21
N GLU A 274 -60.68 -17.29 -32.33
CA GLU A 274 -61.68 -17.16 -31.25
C GLU A 274 -61.28 -17.92 -29.97
N ASN A 275 -60.65 -19.11 -30.10
CA ASN A 275 -60.20 -19.89 -28.95
C ASN A 275 -58.96 -19.34 -28.22
N GLN A 276 -58.26 -18.34 -28.77
CA GLN A 276 -57.11 -17.69 -28.12
C GLN A 276 -57.48 -16.42 -27.34
N GLN A 277 -58.74 -15.96 -27.42
CA GLN A 277 -59.19 -14.76 -26.69
C GLN A 277 -59.95 -15.07 -25.38
N GLU A 278 -60.15 -16.35 -25.03
CA GLU A 278 -60.84 -16.78 -23.81
C GLU A 278 -59.93 -17.42 -22.72
N ASN A 279 -58.60 -17.21 -22.79
CA ASN A 279 -57.66 -17.57 -21.71
C ASN A 279 -56.81 -16.37 -21.25
#